data_AF-A0AAV2QHX7-F1
#
_entry.id   AF-A0AAV2QHX7-F1
#
_cell.length_a   1.000
_cell.length_b   1.000
_cell.length_c   1.000
_cell.angle_alpha   90.00
_cell.angle_beta   90.00
_cell.angle_gamma   90.00
#
_symmetry.space_group_name_H-M   'P 1'
#
loop_
_entity.id
_entity.type
_entity.pdbx_description
1 polymer ?
#
loop_
_entity_poly.entity_id
_entity_poly.type
_entity_poly.pdbx_seq_one_letter_code
_entity_poly.pdbx_strand_id
1 'polypeptide(L)'
;TINIRLSLLLYHLICDRNSKWAGQIGVKGHKLPNIIKEFFSIHHSLVSRILTYRENYMNMLSNTCVTFRVFEDYGKDFMKAQKLHPDAFVQMALQLAYIRQNGKPAPTYETATTRQFYNGRTETMRSCTVEAVEWAHAMLSRNNSQSEKKLKLVRAVERHKELMAECQKGEGVDRHLMGLSLLAMEAGMDTPQIFTDIAYTKSDE
;
A
#
# COMPACT_ATOMS: atom_id res chain seq x y z
N THR A 1 -7.13 18.25 -16.83
CA THR A 1 -7.73 17.95 -18.16
C THR A 1 -7.03 18.64 -19.33
N ILE A 2 -5.81 19.20 -19.16
CA ILE A 2 -5.10 19.94 -20.23
C ILE A 2 -4.21 19.03 -21.13
N ASN A 3 -3.93 17.78 -20.75
CA ASN A 3 -2.83 17.04 -21.38
C ASN A 3 -3.21 16.17 -22.61
N ILE A 4 -4.46 15.69 -22.72
CA ILE A 4 -4.83 14.71 -23.77
C ILE A 4 -4.90 15.33 -25.18
N ARG A 5 -5.39 16.58 -25.30
CA ARG A 5 -5.49 17.26 -26.60
C ARG A 5 -4.13 17.60 -27.20
N LEU A 6 -3.15 17.93 -26.36
CA LEU A 6 -1.79 18.24 -26.80
C LEU A 6 -1.06 16.98 -27.30
N SER A 7 -1.22 15.85 -26.59
CA SER A 7 -0.64 14.57 -27.01
C SER A 7 -1.19 14.08 -28.34
N LEU A 8 -2.52 14.21 -28.57
CA LEU A 8 -3.15 13.84 -29.84
C LEU A 8 -2.70 14.74 -31.00
N LEU A 9 -2.58 16.06 -30.77
CA LEU A 9 -2.07 17.00 -31.78
C LEU A 9 -0.63 16.67 -32.19
N LEU A 10 0.23 16.38 -31.21
CA LEU A 10 1.61 15.97 -31.43
C LEU A 10 1.71 14.64 -32.20
N TYR A 11 0.87 13.66 -31.85
CA TYR A 11 0.81 12.38 -32.54
C TYR A 11 0.48 12.53 -34.02
N HIS A 12 -0.59 13.27 -34.35
CA HIS A 12 -0.98 13.50 -35.75
C HIS A 12 0.11 14.26 -36.54
N LEU A 13 0.71 15.29 -35.93
CA LEU A 13 1.80 16.06 -36.56
C LEU A 13 3.05 15.23 -36.90
N ILE A 14 3.35 14.20 -36.10
CA ILE A 14 4.48 13.30 -36.33
C ILE A 14 4.14 12.27 -37.41
N CYS A 15 2.93 11.70 -37.38
CA CYS A 15 2.45 10.73 -38.36
C CYS A 15 2.37 11.33 -39.77
N ASP A 16 1.81 12.55 -39.91
CA ASP A 16 1.62 13.22 -41.20
C ASP A 16 2.96 13.60 -41.88
N ARG A 17 4.08 13.51 -41.15
CA ARG A 17 5.43 13.86 -41.63
C ARG A 17 6.38 12.66 -41.68
N ASN A 18 5.86 11.44 -41.83
CA ASN A 18 6.66 10.20 -41.86
C ASN A 18 7.58 10.06 -40.63
N SER A 19 7.07 10.36 -39.44
CA SER A 19 7.82 10.32 -38.18
C SER A 19 9.03 11.28 -38.09
N LYS A 20 9.13 12.27 -38.99
CA LYS A 20 10.18 13.30 -38.93
C LYS A 20 9.68 14.51 -38.12
N TRP A 21 10.34 14.76 -36.99
CA TRP A 21 10.12 15.97 -36.19
C TRP A 21 10.50 17.22 -36.99
N ALA A 22 9.60 18.21 -37.03
CA ALA A 22 9.80 19.47 -37.74
C ALA A 22 9.90 20.70 -36.82
N GLY A 23 9.82 20.50 -35.50
CA GLY A 23 10.11 21.56 -34.54
C GLY A 23 11.61 21.77 -34.39
N GLN A 24 12.01 22.83 -33.68
CA GLN A 24 13.42 22.99 -33.32
C GLN A 24 13.87 21.81 -32.46
N ILE A 25 15.03 21.23 -32.79
CA ILE A 25 15.67 20.13 -32.04
C ILE A 25 16.26 20.64 -30.71
N GLY A 26 16.33 21.96 -30.53
CA GLY A 26 16.69 22.61 -29.28
C GLY A 26 15.52 23.41 -28.72
N VAL A 27 15.31 23.31 -27.41
CA VAL A 27 14.58 24.35 -26.67
C VAL A 27 15.39 25.64 -26.86
N LYS A 28 14.77 26.74 -27.35
CA LYS A 28 15.43 28.07 -27.35
C LYS A 28 16.07 28.26 -25.98
N GLY A 29 17.33 28.70 -25.93
CA GLY A 29 18.06 28.90 -24.68
C GLY A 29 17.35 29.89 -23.77
N HIS A 30 16.36 29.43 -23.04
CA HIS A 30 15.66 30.21 -22.04
C HIS A 30 16.63 30.36 -20.88
N LYS A 31 17.04 31.60 -20.62
CA LYS A 31 17.77 31.92 -19.41
C LYS A 31 16.92 31.45 -18.24
N LEU A 32 17.41 30.46 -17.49
CA LEU A 32 16.73 29.99 -16.29
C LEU A 32 16.50 31.19 -15.36
N PRO A 33 15.36 31.26 -14.67
CA PRO A 33 15.15 32.31 -13.69
C PRO A 33 16.26 32.26 -12.63
N ASN A 34 16.64 33.42 -12.12
CA ASN A 34 17.62 33.50 -11.05
C ASN A 34 17.08 32.78 -9.81
N ILE A 35 17.92 32.02 -9.12
CA ILE A 35 17.59 31.42 -7.83
C ILE A 35 17.44 32.56 -6.81
N ILE A 36 16.26 32.67 -6.21
CA ILE A 36 15.98 33.61 -5.12
C ILE A 36 16.25 32.88 -3.80
N LYS A 37 17.13 33.43 -2.97
CA LYS A 37 17.34 32.97 -1.61
C LYS A 37 16.36 33.68 -0.69
N GLU A 38 15.52 32.91 -0.02
CA GLU A 38 14.63 33.41 1.03
C GLU A 38 15.37 33.42 2.37
N PHE A 39 15.35 34.57 3.05
CA PHE A 39 15.95 34.74 4.37
C PHE A 39 14.86 34.84 5.42
N PHE A 40 14.85 33.89 6.34
CA PHE A 40 13.92 33.89 7.47
C PHE A 40 14.58 34.55 8.68
N SER A 41 13.94 35.55 9.27
CA SER A 41 14.31 36.04 10.60
C SER A 41 13.72 35.11 11.66
N ILE A 42 14.57 34.41 12.40
CA ILE A 42 14.15 33.37 13.35
C ILE A 42 14.25 33.92 14.77
N HIS A 43 13.12 33.97 15.48
CA HIS A 43 13.09 34.35 16.89
C HIS A 43 13.85 33.33 17.75
N HIS A 44 14.50 33.77 18.83
CA HIS A 44 15.34 32.91 19.67
C HIS A 44 14.60 31.69 20.23
N SER A 45 13.31 31.83 20.57
CA SER A 45 12.48 30.69 21.02
C SER A 45 12.26 29.63 19.93
N LEU A 46 12.26 30.02 18.64
CA LEU A 46 12.18 29.07 17.52
C LEU A 46 13.51 28.34 17.30
N VAL A 47 14.64 28.99 17.57
CA VAL A 47 15.97 28.34 17.47
C VAL A 47 16.04 27.12 18.39
N SER A 48 15.65 27.26 19.66
CA SER A 48 15.62 26.15 20.61
C SER A 48 14.67 25.02 20.16
N ARG A 49 13.50 25.37 19.61
CA ARG A 49 12.56 24.38 19.07
C ARG A 49 13.14 23.63 17.86
N ILE A 50 13.79 24.33 16.93
CA ILE A 50 14.44 23.71 15.76
C ILE A 50 15.48 22.69 16.20
N LEU A 51 16.31 23.04 17.20
CA LEU A 51 17.32 22.14 17.74
C LEU A 51 16.68 20.90 18.39
N THR A 52 15.61 21.10 19.17
CA THR A 52 14.85 20.00 19.79
C THR A 52 14.23 19.06 18.73
N TYR A 53 13.59 19.62 17.70
CA TYR A 53 13.04 18.80 16.61
C TYR A 53 14.11 18.05 15.83
N ARG A 54 15.29 18.65 15.66
CA ARG A 54 16.42 17.98 15.03
C ARG A 54 16.88 16.77 15.85
N GLU A 55 17.00 16.92 17.17
CA GLU A 55 17.36 15.81 18.06
C GLU A 55 16.30 14.70 18.01
N ASN A 56 15.02 15.04 18.12
CA ASN A 56 13.92 14.09 18.00
C ASN A 56 13.94 13.34 16.66
N TYR A 57 14.22 14.05 15.56
CA TYR A 57 14.34 13.45 14.24
C TYR A 57 15.52 12.47 14.16
N MET A 58 16.68 12.82 14.73
CA MET A 58 17.84 11.93 14.76
C MET A 58 17.57 10.67 15.60
N ASN A 59 16.84 10.80 16.72
CA ASN A 59 16.42 9.67 17.54
C ASN A 59 15.43 8.76 16.80
N MET A 60 14.51 9.32 16.02
CA MET A 60 13.61 8.54 15.18
C MET A 60 14.36 7.79 14.08
N LEU A 61 15.35 8.45 13.45
CA LEU A 61 16.19 7.82 12.44
C LEU A 61 17.03 6.68 13.00
N SER A 62 17.61 6.85 14.19
CA SER A 62 18.45 5.80 14.80
C SER A 62 17.65 4.55 15.16
N ASN A 63 16.35 4.67 15.39
CA ASN A 63 15.44 3.55 15.66
C ASN A 63 14.69 3.03 14.41
N THR A 64 15.08 3.46 13.20
CA THR A 64 14.45 3.01 11.95
C THR A 64 15.41 2.11 11.16
N CYS A 65 14.98 0.88 10.87
CA CYS A 65 15.72 -0.04 10.01
C CYS A 65 15.00 -0.21 8.67
N VAL A 66 15.71 0.01 7.56
CA VAL A 66 15.21 -0.23 6.20
C VAL A 66 16.16 -1.21 5.51
N THR A 67 15.59 -2.27 4.94
CA THR A 67 16.32 -3.19 4.08
C THR A 67 15.68 -3.22 2.70
N PHE A 68 16.51 -3.30 1.66
CA PHE A 68 16.07 -3.43 0.28
C PHE A 68 16.66 -4.71 -0.31
N ARG A 69 15.79 -5.52 -0.92
CA ARG A 69 16.14 -6.78 -1.56
C ARG A 69 15.43 -6.84 -2.90
N VAL A 70 16.17 -7.27 -3.92
CA VAL A 70 15.63 -7.61 -5.23
C VAL A 70 15.50 -9.13 -5.29
N PHE A 71 14.31 -9.62 -5.60
CA PHE A 71 14.06 -11.04 -5.82
C PHE A 71 14.14 -11.31 -7.32
N GLU A 72 15.14 -12.08 -7.76
CA GLU A 72 15.47 -12.27 -9.18
C GLU A 72 15.04 -13.62 -9.75
N ASP A 73 14.60 -14.57 -8.90
CA ASP A 73 14.31 -15.95 -9.35
C ASP A 73 13.10 -16.02 -10.29
N TYR A 74 12.07 -15.20 -10.03
CA TYR A 74 10.88 -15.11 -10.86
C TYR A 74 10.06 -13.84 -10.57
N GLY A 75 9.11 -13.54 -11.45
CA GLY A 75 8.17 -12.42 -11.30
C GLY A 75 6.73 -12.81 -11.60
N LYS A 76 5.92 -11.80 -11.93
CA LYS A 76 4.48 -11.95 -12.20
C LYS A 76 4.15 -12.99 -13.27
N ASP A 77 5.04 -13.20 -14.25
CA ASP A 77 4.78 -14.09 -15.39
C ASP A 77 4.75 -15.56 -14.94
N PHE A 78 5.64 -15.95 -14.03
CA PHE A 78 5.61 -17.26 -13.39
C PHE A 78 4.31 -17.46 -12.60
N MET A 79 3.94 -16.49 -11.75
CA MET A 79 2.75 -16.58 -10.90
C MET A 79 1.47 -16.71 -11.75
N LYS A 80 1.38 -15.91 -12.83
CA LYS A 80 0.26 -15.97 -13.79
C LYS A 80 0.20 -17.29 -14.54
N ALA A 81 1.34 -17.88 -14.93
CA ALA A 81 1.38 -19.20 -15.54
C ALA A 81 0.84 -20.29 -14.61
N GLN A 82 0.99 -20.12 -13.29
CA GLN A 82 0.38 -20.99 -12.27
C GLN A 82 -1.08 -20.63 -11.93
N LYS A 83 -1.68 -19.67 -12.65
CA LYS A 83 -3.03 -19.11 -12.41
C LYS A 83 -3.19 -18.47 -11.03
N LEU A 84 -2.12 -17.88 -10.49
CA LEU A 84 -2.13 -17.17 -9.21
C LEU A 84 -2.01 -15.66 -9.45
N HIS A 85 -2.79 -14.87 -8.72
CA HIS A 85 -2.68 -13.41 -8.77
C HIS A 85 -1.36 -12.97 -8.10
N PRO A 86 -0.51 -12.16 -8.77
CA PRO A 86 0.84 -11.88 -8.26
C PRO A 86 0.87 -11.24 -6.88
N ASP A 87 -0.02 -10.26 -6.65
CA ASP A 87 -0.09 -9.53 -5.39
C ASP A 87 -0.59 -10.43 -4.24
N ALA A 88 -1.65 -11.22 -4.49
CA ALA A 88 -2.15 -12.21 -3.54
C ALA A 88 -1.09 -13.26 -3.20
N PHE A 89 -0.31 -13.71 -4.19
CA PHE A 89 0.79 -14.64 -3.98
C PHE A 89 1.87 -14.06 -3.06
N VAL A 90 2.27 -12.81 -3.27
CA VAL A 90 3.27 -12.13 -2.43
C VAL A 90 2.73 -11.92 -1.01
N GLN A 91 1.45 -11.58 -0.86
CA GLN A 91 0.79 -11.46 0.44
C GLN A 91 0.77 -12.77 1.20
N MET A 92 0.47 -13.88 0.53
CA MET A 92 0.60 -15.22 1.14
C MET A 92 2.06 -15.49 1.54
N ALA A 93 3.04 -15.22 0.67
CA ALA A 93 4.45 -15.38 1.03
C ALA A 93 4.84 -14.56 2.28
N LEU A 94 4.31 -13.35 2.44
CA LEU A 94 4.49 -12.50 3.62
C LEU A 94 3.86 -13.13 4.88
N GLN A 95 2.62 -13.63 4.81
CA GLN A 95 1.96 -14.34 5.90
C GLN A 95 2.77 -15.57 6.36
N LEU A 96 3.23 -16.39 5.40
CA LEU A 96 4.07 -17.56 5.71
C LEU A 96 5.41 -17.16 6.34
N ALA A 97 6.07 -16.13 5.81
CA ALA A 97 7.34 -15.65 6.35
C ALA A 97 7.18 -15.16 7.80
N TYR A 98 6.12 -14.39 8.07
CA TYR A 98 5.85 -13.88 9.41
C TYR A 98 5.55 -15.00 10.41
N ILE A 99 4.65 -15.93 10.07
CA ILE A 99 4.30 -17.06 10.94
C ILE A 99 5.51 -17.96 11.17
N ARG A 100 6.35 -18.19 10.15
CA ARG A 100 7.61 -18.95 10.30
C ARG A 100 8.57 -18.29 11.28
N GLN A 101 8.68 -16.97 11.25
CA GLN A 101 9.61 -16.22 12.10
C GLN A 101 9.10 -16.09 13.54
N ASN A 102 7.80 -15.87 13.72
CA ASN A 102 7.22 -15.47 15.02
C ASN A 102 6.38 -16.56 15.69
N GLY A 103 6.07 -17.66 15.00
CA GLY A 103 5.27 -18.78 15.52
C GLY A 103 3.77 -18.49 15.66
N LYS A 104 3.32 -17.29 15.31
CA LYS A 104 1.91 -16.86 15.39
C LYS A 104 1.55 -15.96 14.19
N PRO A 105 0.27 -15.92 13.79
CA PRO A 105 -0.21 -14.92 12.84
C PRO A 105 -0.16 -13.51 13.44
N ALA A 106 -0.18 -12.50 12.58
CA ALA A 106 -0.35 -11.11 12.97
C ALA A 106 -1.42 -10.43 12.12
N PRO A 107 -2.16 -9.46 12.66
CA PRO A 107 -2.95 -8.54 11.86
C PRO A 107 -2.09 -7.95 10.74
N THR A 108 -2.69 -7.78 9.56
CA THR A 108 -1.94 -7.26 8.39
C THR A 108 -2.84 -6.35 7.59
N TYR A 109 -2.40 -5.10 7.47
CA TYR A 109 -3.03 -4.07 6.66
C TYR A 109 -2.48 -4.12 5.23
N GLU A 110 -3.38 -4.24 4.26
CA GLU A 110 -3.08 -4.02 2.86
C GLU A 110 -3.98 -2.91 2.29
N THR A 111 -3.41 -2.04 1.46
CA THR A 111 -4.17 -0.91 0.90
C THR A 111 -5.03 -1.37 -0.28
N ALA A 112 -6.35 -1.32 -0.13
CA ALA A 112 -7.28 -1.43 -1.25
C ALA A 112 -7.66 -0.04 -1.77
N THR A 113 -7.47 0.23 -3.05
CA THR A 113 -7.86 1.53 -3.65
C THR A 113 -9.37 1.61 -3.86
N THR A 114 -10.01 2.68 -3.38
CA THR A 114 -11.44 2.95 -3.59
C THR A 114 -11.69 4.03 -4.66
N ARG A 115 -10.71 4.28 -5.54
CA ARG A 115 -10.73 5.34 -6.58
C ARG A 115 -11.88 5.25 -7.60
N GLN A 116 -12.67 4.18 -7.60
CA GLN A 116 -13.91 4.13 -8.38
C GLN A 116 -15.02 5.03 -7.81
N PHE A 117 -14.92 5.40 -6.54
CA PHE A 117 -15.81 6.38 -5.89
C PHE A 117 -15.25 7.80 -6.02
N TYR A 118 -16.14 8.80 -6.01
CA TYR A 118 -15.76 10.21 -5.99
C TYR A 118 -14.93 10.52 -4.74
N ASN A 119 -13.75 11.14 -4.92
CA ASN A 119 -12.75 11.37 -3.87
C ASN A 119 -12.30 10.10 -3.11
N GLY A 120 -12.50 8.92 -3.70
CA GLY A 120 -12.08 7.65 -3.12
C GLY A 120 -10.57 7.62 -2.87
N ARG A 121 -10.20 7.18 -1.66
CA ARG A 121 -8.81 6.97 -1.22
C ARG A 121 -8.57 5.48 -1.07
N THR A 122 -8.77 4.95 0.13
CA THR A 122 -8.35 3.60 0.49
C THR A 122 -9.34 2.95 1.44
N GLU A 123 -9.47 1.63 1.35
CA GLU A 123 -10.00 0.73 2.38
C GLU A 123 -8.85 -0.15 2.92
N THR A 124 -9.00 -0.71 4.12
CA THR A 124 -8.12 -1.77 4.67
C THR A 124 -8.59 -3.11 4.15
N MET A 125 -7.70 -3.81 3.44
CA MET A 125 -7.88 -5.25 3.18
C MET A 125 -7.01 -6.02 4.17
N ARG A 126 -7.65 -6.89 4.97
CA ARG A 126 -6.98 -7.66 6.03
C ARG A 126 -6.46 -8.99 5.48
N SER A 127 -5.18 -9.05 5.09
CA SER A 127 -4.61 -10.22 4.39
C SER A 127 -4.36 -11.45 5.29
N CYS A 128 -4.37 -11.26 6.62
CA CYS A 128 -4.29 -12.35 7.59
C CYS A 128 -5.66 -13.02 7.78
N THR A 129 -6.07 -13.81 6.80
CA THR A 129 -7.33 -14.58 6.84
C THR A 129 -7.14 -15.97 7.44
N VAL A 130 -8.24 -16.64 7.78
CA VAL A 130 -8.21 -18.03 8.25
C VAL A 130 -7.52 -18.94 7.22
N GLU A 131 -7.83 -18.78 5.94
CA GLU A 131 -7.26 -19.54 4.84
C GLU A 131 -5.75 -19.30 4.69
N ALA A 132 -5.29 -18.06 4.84
CA ALA A 132 -3.88 -17.71 4.82
C ALA A 132 -3.12 -18.41 5.96
N VAL A 133 -3.69 -18.38 7.17
CA VAL A 133 -3.12 -19.02 8.36
C VAL A 133 -3.12 -20.55 8.23
N GLU A 134 -4.21 -21.15 7.76
CA GLU A 134 -4.31 -22.58 7.52
C GLU A 134 -3.31 -23.08 6.47
N TRP A 135 -3.13 -22.31 5.40
CA TRP A 135 -2.14 -22.62 4.38
C TRP A 135 -0.72 -22.48 4.93
N ALA A 136 -0.41 -21.42 5.68
CA ALA A 136 0.90 -21.21 6.27
C ALA A 136 1.27 -22.35 7.24
N HIS A 137 0.34 -22.77 8.11
CA HIS A 137 0.54 -23.92 8.98
C HIS A 137 0.73 -25.23 8.21
N ALA A 138 -0.04 -25.44 7.14
CA ALA A 138 0.13 -26.62 6.29
C ALA A 138 1.52 -26.63 5.61
N MET A 139 2.01 -25.47 5.17
CA MET A 139 3.35 -25.34 4.60
C MET A 139 4.46 -25.71 5.59
N LEU A 140 4.30 -25.32 6.86
CA LEU A 140 5.26 -25.58 7.94
C LEU A 140 5.16 -27.01 8.50
N SER A 141 4.04 -27.69 8.28
CA SER A 141 3.82 -29.07 8.70
C SER A 141 4.57 -30.08 7.81
N ARG A 142 5.16 -31.09 8.44
CA ARG A 142 5.74 -32.27 7.76
C ARG A 142 4.69 -33.31 7.39
N ASN A 143 3.51 -33.24 8.00
CA ASN A 143 2.46 -34.26 7.86
C ASN A 143 1.52 -33.97 6.67
N ASN A 144 1.56 -32.76 6.12
CA ASN A 144 0.74 -32.41 4.98
C ASN A 144 1.42 -32.76 3.66
N SER A 145 0.64 -33.34 2.75
CA SER A 145 1.10 -33.66 1.40
C SER A 145 1.25 -32.40 0.54
N GLN A 146 2.03 -32.51 -0.56
CA GLN A 146 2.20 -31.40 -1.50
C GLN A 146 0.88 -30.96 -2.15
N SER A 147 -0.04 -31.91 -2.39
CA SER A 147 -1.37 -31.60 -2.94
C SER A 147 -2.23 -30.82 -1.95
N GLU A 148 -2.21 -31.17 -0.67
CA GLU A 148 -2.92 -30.41 0.38
C GLU A 148 -2.37 -29.00 0.52
N LYS A 149 -1.03 -28.84 0.54
CA LYS A 149 -0.37 -27.53 0.59
C LYS A 149 -0.78 -26.66 -0.61
N LYS A 150 -0.80 -27.24 -1.81
CA LYS A 150 -1.24 -26.54 -3.03
C LYS A 150 -2.71 -26.17 -2.97
N LEU A 151 -3.59 -27.07 -2.52
CA LEU A 151 -5.02 -26.79 -2.41
C LEU A 151 -5.29 -25.63 -1.44
N LYS A 152 -4.64 -25.63 -0.28
CA LYS A 152 -4.77 -24.55 0.70
C LYS A 152 -4.22 -23.23 0.18
N LEU A 153 -3.11 -23.24 -0.59
CA LEU A 153 -2.58 -22.05 -1.25
C LEU A 153 -3.62 -21.42 -2.17
N VAL A 154 -4.23 -22.24 -3.04
CA VAL A 154 -5.24 -21.76 -3.99
C VAL A 154 -6.42 -21.13 -3.26
N ARG A 155 -6.91 -21.76 -2.18
CA ARG A 155 -7.99 -21.19 -1.36
C ARG A 155 -7.62 -19.85 -0.74
N ALA A 156 -6.43 -19.75 -0.17
CA ALA A 156 -5.96 -18.51 0.46
C ALA A 156 -5.80 -17.37 -0.56
N VAL A 157 -5.26 -17.68 -1.74
CA VAL A 157 -5.13 -16.71 -2.85
C VAL A 157 -6.49 -16.27 -3.38
N GLU A 158 -7.45 -17.18 -3.56
CA GLU A 158 -8.80 -16.81 -4.01
C GLU A 158 -9.53 -15.96 -2.96
N ARG A 159 -9.44 -16.32 -1.66
CA ARG A 159 -10.04 -15.51 -0.59
C ARG A 159 -9.47 -14.09 -0.54
N HIS A 160 -8.15 -13.95 -0.68
CA HIS A 160 -7.48 -12.65 -0.75
C HIS A 160 -8.03 -11.80 -1.90
N LYS A 161 -8.17 -12.40 -3.09
CA LYS A 161 -8.72 -11.70 -4.28
C LYS A 161 -10.17 -11.26 -4.08
N GLU A 162 -11.00 -12.11 -3.49
CA GLU A 162 -12.40 -11.79 -3.15
C GLU A 162 -12.47 -10.58 -2.22
N LEU A 163 -11.74 -10.65 -1.10
CA LEU A 163 -11.68 -9.56 -0.12
C LEU A 163 -11.13 -8.26 -0.73
N MET A 164 -10.09 -8.33 -1.56
CA MET A 164 -9.56 -7.17 -2.26
C MET A 164 -10.62 -6.55 -3.18
N ALA A 165 -11.39 -7.37 -3.91
CA ALA A 165 -12.46 -6.88 -4.78
C ALA A 165 -13.61 -6.24 -3.98
N GLU A 166 -14.03 -6.85 -2.87
CA GLU A 166 -15.01 -6.30 -1.93
C GLU A 166 -14.54 -4.94 -1.38
N CYS A 167 -13.31 -4.86 -0.87
CA CYS A 167 -12.74 -3.62 -0.36
C CYS A 167 -12.68 -2.51 -1.43
N GLN A 168 -12.28 -2.85 -2.66
CA GLN A 168 -12.27 -1.89 -3.77
C GLN A 168 -13.68 -1.38 -4.07
N LYS A 169 -14.70 -2.24 -3.98
CA LYS A 169 -16.15 -1.95 -4.08
C LYS A 169 -16.75 -1.23 -2.88
N GLY A 170 -15.94 -0.86 -1.88
CA GLY A 170 -16.45 -0.18 -0.68
C GLY A 170 -17.29 -1.10 0.20
N GLU A 171 -17.13 -2.41 0.05
CA GLU A 171 -17.79 -3.45 0.86
C GLU A 171 -16.86 -3.92 2.00
N GLY A 172 -15.69 -3.29 2.16
CA GLY A 172 -14.83 -3.47 3.32
C GLY A 172 -15.41 -2.84 4.59
N VAL A 173 -14.92 -3.29 5.75
CA VAL A 173 -15.53 -2.96 7.05
C VAL A 173 -14.77 -1.91 7.84
N ASP A 174 -13.47 -1.76 7.61
CA ASP A 174 -12.59 -0.96 8.45
C ASP A 174 -12.92 0.54 8.44
N ARG A 175 -13.06 1.15 7.25
CA ARG A 175 -13.48 2.57 7.17
C ARG A 175 -14.92 2.76 7.66
N HIS A 176 -15.78 1.76 7.52
CA HIS A 176 -17.14 1.82 8.06
C HIS A 176 -17.12 1.85 9.60
N LEU A 177 -16.38 0.95 10.25
CA LEU A 177 -16.22 0.94 11.71
C LEU A 177 -15.56 2.21 12.22
N MET A 178 -14.54 2.72 11.53
CA MET A 178 -13.94 4.02 11.84
C MET A 178 -15.00 5.14 11.78
N GLY A 179 -15.86 5.14 10.76
CA GLY A 179 -16.96 6.10 10.65
C GLY A 179 -17.93 6.03 11.84
N LEU A 180 -18.32 4.82 12.28
CA LEU A 180 -19.18 4.64 13.45
C LEU A 180 -18.52 5.15 14.75
N SER A 181 -17.21 4.90 14.92
CA SER A 181 -16.44 5.39 16.07
C SER A 181 -16.42 6.92 16.12
N LEU A 182 -16.16 7.57 14.96
CA LEU A 182 -16.16 9.03 14.84
C LEU A 182 -17.55 9.63 15.09
N LEU A 183 -18.61 9.01 14.58
CA LEU A 183 -19.99 9.47 14.82
C LEU A 183 -20.38 9.41 16.30
N ALA A 184 -20.00 8.33 17.01
CA ALA A 184 -20.23 8.23 18.46
C ALA A 184 -19.49 9.33 19.22
N MET A 185 -18.24 9.61 18.84
CA MET A 185 -17.43 10.69 19.41
C MET A 185 -18.07 12.07 19.16
N GLU A 186 -18.50 12.35 17.93
CA GLU A 186 -19.15 13.62 17.56
C GLU A 186 -20.50 13.80 18.27
N ALA A 187 -21.22 12.71 18.51
CA ALA A 187 -22.46 12.72 19.28
C ALA A 187 -22.26 12.86 20.80
N GLY A 188 -21.01 12.88 21.29
CA GLY A 188 -20.69 12.94 22.71
C GLY A 188 -21.10 11.67 23.47
N MET A 189 -21.20 10.54 22.78
CA MET A 189 -21.51 9.25 23.38
C MET A 189 -20.25 8.63 23.99
N ASP A 190 -20.45 7.78 24.99
CA ASP A 190 -19.38 6.89 25.45
C ASP A 190 -18.91 5.99 24.30
N THR A 191 -17.62 5.67 24.28
CA THR A 191 -17.04 4.80 23.25
C THR A 191 -17.76 3.45 23.23
N PRO A 192 -18.37 3.06 22.09
CA PRO A 192 -19.05 1.77 21.99
C PRO A 192 -18.13 0.59 22.32
N GLN A 193 -18.65 -0.40 23.04
CA GLN A 193 -17.87 -1.51 23.61
C GLN A 193 -17.01 -2.27 22.59
N ILE A 194 -17.47 -2.39 21.35
CA ILE A 194 -16.72 -3.03 20.25
C ILE A 194 -15.34 -2.38 20.04
N PHE A 195 -15.21 -1.06 20.20
CA PHE A 195 -13.94 -0.35 19.98
C PHE A 195 -13.00 -0.43 21.20
N THR A 196 -13.51 -0.88 22.34
CA THR A 196 -12.71 -1.17 23.55
C THR A 196 -12.41 -2.66 23.71
N ASP A 197 -12.94 -3.50 22.83
CA ASP A 197 -12.76 -4.94 22.89
C ASP A 197 -11.31 -5.31 22.52
N ILE A 198 -10.74 -6.25 23.29
CA ILE A 198 -9.37 -6.75 23.08
C ILE A 198 -9.20 -7.32 21.67
N ALA A 199 -10.24 -7.94 21.10
CA ALA A 199 -10.23 -8.46 19.74
C ALA A 199 -10.10 -7.34 18.71
N TYR A 200 -10.80 -6.21 18.91
CA TYR A 200 -10.67 -5.04 18.03
C TYR A 200 -9.24 -4.52 18.07
N THR A 201 -8.72 -4.23 19.27
CA THR A 201 -7.34 -3.73 19.44
C THR A 201 -6.30 -4.68 18.85
N LYS A 202 -6.35 -5.98 19.18
CA LYS A 202 -5.39 -6.97 18.66
C LYS A 202 -5.48 -7.19 17.15
N SER A 203 -6.63 -6.90 16.56
CA SER A 203 -6.79 -6.97 15.11
C SER A 203 -6.35 -5.68 14.42
N ASP A 204 -6.34 -4.54 15.10
CA ASP A 204 -6.05 -3.22 14.52
C ASP A 204 -4.58 -2.76 14.69
N GLU A 205 -3.83 -3.43 15.59
CA GLU A 205 -2.37 -3.32 15.72
C GLU A 205 -1.60 -3.77 14.46
#